data_AF-A0A8I1B7M0-F1
#
_entry.id   AF-A0A8I1B7M0-F1
#
_cell.length_a   1.000
_cell.length_b   1.000
_cell.length_c   1.000
_cell.angle_alpha   90.00
_cell.angle_beta   90.00
_cell.angle_gamma   90.00
#
_symmetry.space_group_name_H-M   'P 1'
#
loop_
_entity.id
_entity.type
_entity.pdbx_description
1 polymer ?
#
loop_
_entity_poly.entity_id
_entity_poly.type
_entity_poly.pdbx_seq_one_letter_code
_entity_poly.pdbx_strand_id
1 'polypeptide(L)'
;PHTKPLPFWQWLIAEVHARHPDVLFLSEAFTRPKMMYRLAKVGFTQSYTYFTWRNDKAELEDYLRELSQPPAADFFRPHFFVNTPDINPVFLQTSGRPGFLIRAALAALGSGLWGVYSGFELCEAAPVPGKEEYLDSEKYE
;
A
#
# COMPACT_ATOMS: atom_id res chain seq x y z
N PRO A 1 0.23 0.90 11.95
CA PRO A 1 -0.64 1.47 13.03
C PRO A 1 -1.70 0.51 13.63
N HIS A 2 -2.15 -0.53 12.93
CA HIS A 2 -3.25 -1.42 13.35
C HIS A 2 -2.99 -2.27 14.61
N THR A 3 -1.74 -2.31 15.10
CA THR A 3 -1.36 -2.98 16.36
C THR A 3 -1.42 -2.06 17.59
N LYS A 4 -1.84 -0.80 17.41
CA LYS A 4 -1.97 0.22 18.47
C LYS A 4 -3.45 0.64 18.59
N PRO A 5 -3.91 1.13 19.76
CA PRO A 5 -5.32 1.51 19.95
C PRO A 5 -5.80 2.60 18.98
N LEU A 6 -7.01 2.46 18.46
CA LEU A 6 -7.63 3.48 17.60
C LEU A 6 -7.78 4.86 18.29
N PRO A 7 -8.18 4.95 19.58
CA PRO A 7 -8.28 6.25 20.25
C PRO A 7 -6.94 6.99 20.35
N PHE A 8 -5.83 6.25 20.44
CA PHE A 8 -4.50 6.85 20.45
C PHE A 8 -4.22 7.58 19.13
N TRP A 9 -4.48 6.92 17.99
CA TRP A 9 -4.28 7.55 16.68
C TRP A 9 -5.23 8.73 16.45
N GLN A 10 -6.50 8.59 16.84
CA GLN A 10 -7.47 9.66 16.71
C GLN A 10 -7.03 10.92 17.49
N TRP A 11 -6.57 10.75 18.73
CA TRP A 11 -6.05 11.84 19.54
C TRP A 11 -4.78 12.45 18.92
N LEU A 12 -3.79 11.62 18.58
CA LEU A 12 -2.51 12.08 18.06
C LEU A 12 -2.67 12.89 16.77
N ILE A 13 -3.46 12.38 15.83
CA ILE A 13 -3.68 13.04 14.54
C ILE A 13 -4.41 14.37 14.74
N ALA A 14 -5.46 14.41 15.58
CA ALA A 14 -6.19 15.64 15.88
C ALA A 14 -5.29 16.71 16.54
N GLU A 15 -4.44 16.31 17.49
CA GLU A 15 -3.50 17.22 18.17
C GLU A 15 -2.44 17.81 17.23
N VAL A 16 -1.97 17.03 16.26
CA VAL A 16 -1.03 17.49 15.24
C VAL A 16 -1.74 18.43 14.27
N HIS A 17 -2.91 18.03 13.72
CA HIS A 17 -3.65 18.85 12.77
C HIS A 17 -4.19 20.15 13.35
N ALA A 18 -4.46 20.22 14.65
CA ALA A 18 -4.84 21.46 15.33
C ALA A 18 -3.75 22.54 15.26
N ARG A 19 -2.47 22.14 15.13
CA ARG A 19 -1.32 23.05 15.03
C ARG A 19 -0.72 23.12 13.64
N HIS A 20 -0.77 22.01 12.90
CA HIS A 20 -0.15 21.81 11.58
C HIS A 20 -1.13 21.02 10.69
N PRO A 21 -2.16 21.68 10.13
CA PRO A 21 -3.23 21.02 9.38
C PRO A 21 -2.77 20.40 8.05
N ASP A 22 -1.58 20.76 7.58
CA ASP A 22 -0.93 20.29 6.36
C ASP A 22 -0.16 18.96 6.52
N VAL A 23 0.07 18.50 7.76
CA VAL A 23 0.76 17.23 8.01
C VAL A 23 -0.07 16.06 7.49
N LEU A 24 0.56 15.17 6.72
CA LEU A 24 -0.07 13.97 6.18
C LEU A 24 0.34 12.73 6.97
N PHE A 25 -0.62 11.85 7.24
CA PHE A 25 -0.38 10.56 7.88
C PHE A 25 -0.68 9.41 6.92
N LEU A 26 0.31 8.55 6.66
CA LEU A 26 0.15 7.32 5.89
C LEU A 26 -0.02 6.12 6.83
N SER A 27 -1.12 5.37 6.67
CA SER A 27 -1.37 4.15 7.41
C SER A 27 -0.77 2.93 6.70
N GLU A 28 0.37 2.45 7.17
CA GLU A 28 0.96 1.14 6.82
C GLU A 28 0.23 0.03 7.61
N ALA A 29 -0.92 -0.41 7.10
CA ALA A 29 -1.78 -1.37 7.77
C ALA A 29 -2.26 -2.48 6.83
N PHE A 30 -1.45 -3.49 6.62
CA PHE A 30 -1.86 -4.74 5.96
C PHE A 30 -2.60 -5.63 6.97
N THR A 31 -3.91 -5.38 7.13
CA THR A 31 -4.77 -6.10 8.09
C THR A 31 -6.15 -6.32 7.47
N ARG A 32 -7.17 -6.75 8.24
CA ARG A 32 -8.54 -6.95 7.72
C ARG A 32 -9.16 -5.62 7.22
N PRO A 33 -10.03 -5.63 6.19
CA PRO A 33 -10.55 -4.41 5.57
C PRO A 33 -11.25 -3.46 6.55
N LYS A 34 -12.04 -4.02 7.48
CA LYS A 34 -12.74 -3.24 8.52
C LYS A 34 -11.79 -2.36 9.35
N MET A 35 -10.60 -2.86 9.69
CA MET A 35 -9.63 -2.11 10.47
C MET A 35 -8.93 -1.05 9.62
N MET A 36 -8.56 -1.37 8.37
CA MET A 36 -7.97 -0.41 7.43
C MET A 36 -8.89 0.79 7.21
N TYR A 37 -10.17 0.55 6.93
CA TYR A 37 -11.16 1.60 6.76
C TYR A 37 -11.45 2.36 8.05
N ARG A 38 -11.38 1.70 9.21
CA ARG A 38 -11.52 2.41 10.49
C ARG A 38 -10.35 3.34 10.76
N LEU A 39 -9.12 2.97 10.40
CA LEU A 39 -7.93 3.82 10.52
C LEU A 39 -8.04 5.08 9.65
N ALA A 40 -8.47 4.95 8.40
CA ALA A 40 -8.74 6.10 7.54
C ALA A 40 -9.82 7.02 8.13
N LYS A 41 -10.93 6.46 8.63
CA LYS A 41 -12.00 7.22 9.27
C LYS A 41 -11.60 7.97 10.55
N VAL A 42 -10.57 7.52 11.27
CA VAL A 42 -10.09 8.22 12.49
C VAL A 42 -9.06 9.32 12.19
N GLY A 43 -8.66 9.50 10.93
CA GLY A 43 -7.89 10.68 10.51
C GLY A 43 -6.65 10.40 9.65
N PHE A 44 -6.30 9.14 9.37
CA PHE A 44 -5.17 8.87 8.46
C PHE A 44 -5.46 9.43 7.06
N THR A 45 -4.56 10.26 6.56
CA THR A 45 -4.71 10.95 5.27
C THR A 45 -4.67 9.97 4.10
N GLN A 46 -3.77 8.99 4.17
CA GLN A 46 -3.49 7.99 3.15
C GLN A 46 -3.42 6.60 3.77
N SER A 47 -3.58 5.55 2.96
CA SER A 47 -3.48 4.17 3.42
C SER A 47 -2.81 3.28 2.39
N TYR A 48 -1.92 2.40 2.88
CA TYR A 48 -1.51 1.22 2.12
C TYR A 48 -2.72 0.34 1.80
N THR A 49 -2.58 -0.51 0.78
CA THR A 49 -3.70 -1.22 0.15
C THR A 49 -3.35 -2.68 -0.10
N TYR A 50 -4.27 -3.46 -0.64
CA TYR A 50 -4.00 -4.83 -1.08
C TYR A 50 -3.46 -4.92 -2.51
N PHE A 51 -3.00 -3.80 -3.09
CA PHE A 51 -2.64 -3.72 -4.50
C PHE A 51 -1.66 -4.82 -4.94
N THR A 52 -0.61 -5.09 -4.17
CA THR A 52 0.42 -6.11 -4.46
C THR A 52 -0.13 -7.55 -4.55
N TRP A 53 -1.28 -7.82 -3.93
CA TRP A 53 -1.96 -9.13 -3.97
C TRP A 53 -3.23 -9.12 -4.84
N ARG A 54 -3.35 -8.17 -5.76
CA ARG A 54 -4.37 -8.16 -6.82
C ARG A 54 -3.63 -8.20 -8.15
N ASN A 55 -3.66 -9.33 -8.84
CA ASN A 55 -2.84 -9.57 -10.03
C ASN A 55 -3.70 -9.92 -11.24
N ASP A 56 -4.76 -10.69 -11.03
CA ASP A 56 -5.66 -11.06 -12.12
C ASP A 56 -6.61 -9.91 -12.47
N LYS A 57 -7.12 -9.93 -13.71
CA LYS A 57 -8.01 -8.89 -14.22
C LYS A 57 -9.23 -8.66 -13.31
N ALA A 58 -9.91 -9.74 -12.91
CA ALA A 58 -11.10 -9.65 -12.06
C ALA A 58 -10.77 -9.07 -10.68
N GLU A 59 -9.66 -9.51 -10.08
CA GLU A 59 -9.18 -9.01 -8.79
C GLU A 59 -8.91 -7.49 -8.82
N LEU A 60 -8.23 -7.03 -9.87
CA LEU A 60 -7.91 -5.62 -10.07
C LEU A 60 -9.17 -4.79 -10.34
N GLU A 61 -10.06 -5.26 -11.21
CA GLU A 61 -11.32 -4.58 -11.51
C GLU A 61 -12.20 -4.43 -10.28
N ASP A 62 -12.36 -5.51 -9.51
CA ASP A 62 -13.19 -5.49 -8.30
C ASP A 62 -12.57 -4.58 -7.22
N TYR A 63 -11.25 -4.64 -7.03
CA TYR A 63 -10.60 -3.82 -6.02
C TYR A 63 -10.57 -2.34 -6.39
N LEU A 64 -10.29 -2.00 -7.65
CA LEU A 64 -10.37 -0.61 -8.12
C LEU A 64 -11.80 -0.08 -8.04
N ARG A 65 -12.81 -0.91 -8.34
CA ARG A 65 -14.22 -0.54 -8.18
C ARG A 65 -14.58 -0.28 -6.73
N GLU A 66 -14.13 -1.13 -5.80
CA GLU A 66 -14.31 -0.93 -4.36
C GLU A 66 -13.70 0.42 -3.92
N LEU A 67 -12.44 0.70 -4.29
CA LEU A 67 -11.72 1.88 -3.82
C LEU A 67 -12.20 3.19 -4.46
N SER A 68 -12.74 3.14 -5.68
CA SER A 68 -13.20 4.31 -6.43
C SER A 68 -14.67 4.67 -6.19
N GLN A 69 -15.41 3.87 -5.40
CA GLN A 69 -16.82 4.10 -5.13
C GLN A 69 -17.10 4.39 -3.65
N PRO A 70 -18.13 5.19 -3.34
CA PRO A 70 -18.64 5.30 -1.99
C PRO A 70 -19.08 3.92 -1.43
N PRO A 71 -18.82 3.65 -0.16
CA PRO A 71 -18.35 4.62 0.83
C PRO A 71 -16.83 4.78 0.89
N ALA A 72 -16.02 3.90 0.27
CA ALA A 72 -14.57 3.91 0.45
C ALA A 72 -13.94 5.20 -0.09
N ALA A 73 -14.36 5.66 -1.27
CA ALA A 73 -13.85 6.87 -1.90
C ALA A 73 -14.03 8.14 -1.05
N ASP A 74 -15.00 8.16 -0.12
CA ASP A 74 -15.30 9.35 0.71
C ASP A 74 -14.25 9.58 1.81
N PHE A 75 -13.53 8.54 2.22
CA PHE A 75 -12.63 8.61 3.39
C PHE A 75 -11.28 7.91 3.20
N PHE A 76 -11.14 7.02 2.22
CA PHE A 76 -9.95 6.19 2.03
C PHE A 76 -9.16 6.64 0.80
N ARG A 77 -7.95 7.18 1.01
CA ARG A 77 -7.04 7.55 -0.10
C ARG A 77 -5.99 6.46 -0.29
N PRO A 78 -6.11 5.62 -1.34
CA PRO A 78 -5.21 4.49 -1.54
C PRO A 78 -3.82 4.94 -2.00
N HIS A 79 -2.76 4.42 -1.37
CA HIS A 79 -1.38 4.62 -1.79
C HIS A 79 -0.84 3.31 -2.37
N PHE A 80 -0.69 3.24 -3.69
CA PHE A 80 -0.28 2.03 -4.40
C PHE A 80 1.24 1.92 -4.49
N PHE A 81 1.84 1.33 -3.46
CA PHE A 81 3.21 0.84 -3.58
C PHE A 81 3.25 -0.43 -4.43
N VAL A 82 4.13 -0.45 -5.45
CA VAL A 82 4.33 -1.63 -6.33
C VAL A 82 5.16 -2.72 -5.67
N ASN A 83 6.03 -2.35 -4.74
CA ASN A 83 6.83 -3.18 -3.85
C ASN A 83 7.12 -2.38 -2.56
N THR A 84 7.55 -3.06 -1.51
CA THR A 84 8.10 -2.42 -0.30
C THR A 84 9.31 -3.23 0.16
N PRO A 85 10.12 -2.74 1.12
CA PRO A 85 11.22 -3.54 1.69
C PRO A 85 10.78 -4.90 2.25
N ASP A 86 9.51 -5.01 2.65
CA ASP A 86 8.91 -6.22 3.24
C ASP A 86 8.07 -7.04 2.25
N ILE A 87 7.80 -6.50 1.05
CA ILE A 87 6.91 -7.11 0.06
C ILE A 87 7.59 -7.05 -1.32
N ASN A 88 8.25 -8.16 -1.66
CA ASN A 88 8.59 -8.61 -3.01
C ASN A 88 7.42 -9.47 -3.55
N PRO A 89 6.45 -8.88 -4.28
CA PRO A 89 5.23 -9.58 -4.68
C PRO A 89 5.54 -10.81 -5.54
N VAL A 90 4.86 -11.93 -5.28
CA VAL A 90 5.05 -13.20 -6.03
C VAL A 90 4.94 -13.01 -7.55
N PHE A 91 4.05 -12.12 -8.00
CA PHE A 91 3.92 -11.78 -9.42
C PHE A 91 5.23 -11.25 -10.02
N LEU A 92 6.00 -10.43 -9.29
CA LEU A 92 7.27 -9.86 -9.78
C LEU A 92 8.40 -10.89 -9.80
N GLN A 93 8.38 -11.87 -8.89
CA GLN A 93 9.42 -12.90 -8.74
C GLN A 93 9.64 -13.74 -10.01
N THR A 94 8.62 -13.86 -10.87
CA THR A 94 8.66 -14.74 -12.06
C THR A 94 8.31 -14.06 -13.38
N SER A 95 7.79 -12.82 -13.36
CA SER A 95 7.31 -12.13 -14.57
C SER A 95 8.39 -11.38 -15.34
N GLY A 96 9.58 -11.19 -14.76
CA GLY A 96 10.67 -10.39 -15.32
C GLY A 96 10.27 -8.93 -15.57
N ARG A 97 11.11 -8.20 -16.31
CA ARG A 97 10.89 -6.76 -16.61
C ARG A 97 9.48 -6.41 -17.11
N PRO A 98 8.81 -7.21 -17.98
CA PRO A 98 7.44 -6.92 -18.38
C PRO A 98 6.46 -6.81 -17.20
N GLY A 99 6.60 -7.66 -16.17
CA GLY A 99 5.75 -7.59 -14.99
C GLY A 99 5.94 -6.30 -14.19
N PHE A 100 7.18 -5.85 -14.01
CA PHE A 100 7.47 -4.57 -13.37
C PHE A 100 6.81 -3.39 -14.10
N LEU A 101 6.89 -3.38 -15.44
CA LEU A 101 6.23 -2.36 -16.26
C LEU A 101 4.69 -2.39 -16.11
N ILE A 102 4.10 -3.60 -16.09
CA ILE A 102 2.66 -3.78 -15.85
C ILE A 102 2.27 -3.21 -14.49
N ARG A 103 3.00 -3.56 -13.42
CA ARG A 103 2.72 -3.08 -12.05
C ARG A 103 2.88 -1.57 -11.93
N ALA A 104 3.90 -0.98 -12.54
CA ALA A 104 4.09 0.47 -12.57
C ALA A 104 2.92 1.17 -13.27
N ALA A 105 2.52 0.70 -14.46
CA ALA A 105 1.39 1.27 -15.20
C ALA A 105 0.07 1.17 -14.41
N LEU A 106 -0.22 0.01 -13.81
CA LEU A 106 -1.42 -0.19 -13.00
C LEU A 106 -1.42 0.68 -11.74
N ALA A 107 -0.29 0.83 -11.07
CA ALA A 107 -0.20 1.67 -9.87
C ALA A 107 -0.40 3.14 -10.21
N ALA A 108 0.34 3.65 -11.20
CA ALA A 108 0.34 5.05 -11.60
C ALA A 108 -1.00 5.51 -12.22
N LEU A 109 -1.72 4.62 -12.89
CA LEU A 109 -3.01 4.94 -13.51
C LEU A 109 -4.22 4.53 -12.65
N GLY A 110 -4.02 3.64 -11.66
CA GLY A 110 -5.08 3.13 -10.80
C GLY A 110 -5.30 3.91 -9.50
N SER A 111 -4.34 4.74 -9.09
CA SER A 111 -4.47 5.60 -7.91
C SER A 111 -3.84 6.97 -8.13
N GLY A 112 -4.40 8.00 -7.49
CA GLY A 112 -3.78 9.33 -7.42
C GLY A 112 -2.51 9.38 -6.57
N LEU A 113 -2.18 8.31 -5.84
CA LEU A 113 -0.97 8.15 -5.04
C LEU A 113 -0.35 6.78 -5.30
N TRP A 114 0.91 6.76 -5.72
CA TRP A 114 1.67 5.54 -5.97
C TRP A 114 3.13 5.72 -5.55
N GLY A 115 3.80 4.62 -5.26
CA GLY A 115 5.17 4.61 -4.78
C GLY A 115 5.94 3.40 -5.27
N VAL A 116 7.26 3.53 -5.25
CA VAL A 116 8.22 2.46 -5.55
C VAL A 116 9.23 2.42 -4.41
N TYR A 117 9.70 1.23 -4.06
CA TYR A 117 10.88 1.04 -3.23
C TYR A 117 12.09 0.78 -4.15
N SER A 118 13.25 1.36 -3.80
CA SER A 118 14.49 1.28 -4.59
C SER A 118 14.85 -0.16 -4.93
N GLY A 119 15.35 -0.37 -6.15
CA GLY A 119 15.59 -1.70 -6.72
C GLY A 119 14.46 -2.16 -7.66
N PHE A 120 13.25 -1.60 -7.52
CA PHE A 120 12.15 -1.87 -8.45
C PHE A 120 12.48 -1.49 -9.89
N GLU A 121 13.18 -0.38 -10.11
CA GLU A 121 13.63 0.09 -11.42
C GLU A 121 14.67 -0.85 -12.06
N LEU A 122 15.40 -1.59 -11.23
CA LEU A 122 16.37 -2.62 -11.64
C LEU A 122 15.73 -3.99 -11.85
N CYS A 123 14.43 -4.11 -11.60
CA CYS A 123 13.68 -5.36 -11.64
C CYS A 123 14.21 -6.40 -10.64
N GLU A 124 14.66 -5.96 -9.47
CA GLU A 124 15.07 -6.84 -8.39
C GLU A 124 13.87 -7.64 -7.89
N ALA A 125 13.98 -8.96 -7.96
CA ALA A 125 12.88 -9.88 -7.69
C ALA A 125 13.30 -11.17 -6.99
N ALA A 126 14.60 -11.36 -6.72
CA ALA A 126 15.13 -12.58 -6.09
C ALA A 126 14.54 -12.75 -4.68
N PRO A 127 13.74 -13.79 -4.43
CA PRO A 127 13.08 -13.96 -3.13
C PRO A 127 13.89 -14.89 -2.22
N VAL A 128 13.69 -14.74 -0.91
CA VAL A 128 13.86 -15.88 0.00
C VAL A 128 12.87 -16.96 -0.45
N PRO A 129 13.31 -18.21 -0.70
CA PRO A 129 12.44 -19.24 -1.28
C PRO A 129 11.09 -19.40 -0.57
N GLY A 130 9.99 -19.25 -1.31
CA GLY A 130 8.63 -19.38 -0.81
C GLY A 130 8.11 -18.21 0.02
N LYS A 131 8.81 -17.06 0.02
CA LYS A 131 8.42 -15.85 0.76
C LYS A 131 8.29 -14.64 -0.16
N GLU A 132 7.68 -13.58 0.37
CA GLU A 132 7.66 -12.24 -0.24
C GLU A 132 8.83 -11.37 0.30
N GLU A 133 9.81 -11.96 0.97
CA GLU A 133 11.04 -11.27 1.40
C GLU A 133 12.08 -11.31 0.27
N TYR A 134 12.82 -10.22 0.09
CA TYR A 134 13.99 -10.19 -0.78
C TYR A 134 15.12 -11.06 -0.22
N LEU A 135 15.88 -11.75 -1.08
CA LEU A 135 16.92 -12.71 -0.68
C LEU A 135 18.02 -12.08 0.20
N ASP A 136 18.58 -10.97 -0.25
CA ASP A 136 19.64 -10.19 0.41
C ASP A 136 19.05 -8.80 0.74
N SER A 137 18.15 -8.77 1.74
CA SER A 137 17.32 -7.60 2.02
C SER A 137 18.11 -6.45 2.67
N GLU A 138 18.02 -5.24 2.09
CA GLU A 138 18.56 -3.97 2.63
C GLU A 138 18.09 -3.67 4.08
N LYS A 139 17.03 -4.33 4.57
CA LYS A 139 16.62 -4.21 5.97
C LYS A 139 17.72 -4.65 6.95
N TYR A 140 18.68 -5.45 6.50
CA TYR A 140 19.67 -6.11 7.35
C TYR A 140 21.13 -5.86 6.95
N GLU A 141 21.39 -5.11 5.86
CA GLU A 141 22.74 -4.83 5.34
C GLU A 141 22.90 -3.43 4.72
#